data_AF-A0A9Q9BQH1-F1
#
_entry.id   AF-A0A9Q9BQH1-F1
#
_cell.length_a   1.000
_cell.length_b   1.000
_cell.length_c   1.000
_cell.angle_alpha   90.00
_cell.angle_beta   90.00
_cell.angle_gamma   90.00
#
_symmetry.space_group_name_H-M   'P 1'
#
loop_
_entity.id
_entity.type
_entity.pdbx_description
1 polymer ?
#
loop_
_entity_poly.entity_id
_entity_poly.type
_entity_poly.pdbx_seq_one_letter_code
_entity_poly.pdbx_strand_id
1 'polypeptide(L)'
;MTLYMKALLLTLTCLLMLTTTAEAKRIPVTFDRAIDGDTLSIKQHGRKKTIRLLLVDTPESKKPNTPVQPYSLEAAKYTESLVSTCPLSIEYDTKGRYDRYKRELVYLYCGDTMVNEQLVRKGYARVGYIYQQKDHLKELEDAQRYAKQHQLNIWSMDGYVNEDGEGFNTTQEDRDKETDFVEQLRQALYRIVDAALDTLIKELMSNF
;
A
#
# COMPACT_ATOMS: atom_id res chain seq x y z
N MET A 1 -36.42 -46.64 17.57
CA MET A 1 -35.55 -46.07 16.51
C MET A 1 -35.82 -44.59 16.22
N THR A 2 -37.03 -44.07 16.48
CA THR A 2 -37.43 -42.68 16.14
C THR A 2 -37.06 -41.62 17.19
N LEU A 3 -36.88 -41.98 18.46
CA LEU A 3 -36.56 -41.02 19.53
C LEU A 3 -35.07 -40.61 19.54
N TYR A 4 -34.17 -41.59 19.39
CA TYR A 4 -32.71 -41.36 19.31
C TYR A 4 -32.31 -40.55 18.06
N MET A 5 -33.00 -40.77 16.94
CA MET A 5 -32.71 -40.07 15.68
C MET A 5 -33.13 -38.59 15.74
N LYS A 6 -34.17 -38.25 16.50
CA LYS A 6 -34.58 -36.85 16.76
C LYS A 6 -33.66 -36.14 17.75
N ALA A 7 -33.18 -36.84 18.78
CA ALA A 7 -32.21 -36.29 19.73
C ALA A 7 -30.84 -36.01 19.05
N LEU A 8 -30.38 -36.92 18.19
CA LEU A 8 -29.15 -36.75 17.41
C LEU A 8 -29.24 -35.59 16.41
N LEU A 9 -30.41 -35.40 15.77
CA LEU A 9 -30.65 -34.29 14.85
C LEU A 9 -30.70 -32.94 15.60
N LEU A 10 -31.29 -32.90 16.81
CA LEU A 10 -31.34 -31.69 17.65
C LEU A 10 -29.94 -31.29 18.15
N THR A 11 -29.10 -32.26 18.53
CA THR A 11 -27.73 -32.00 18.97
C THR A 11 -26.82 -31.56 17.81
N LEU A 12 -27.04 -32.08 16.60
CA LEU A 12 -26.27 -31.68 15.42
C LEU A 12 -26.63 -30.26 14.96
N THR A 13 -27.90 -29.85 15.06
CA THR A 13 -28.31 -28.47 14.79
C THR A 13 -27.83 -27.49 15.86
N CYS A 14 -27.69 -27.93 17.11
CA CYS A 14 -27.17 -27.10 18.20
C CYS A 14 -25.64 -26.91 18.08
N LEU A 15 -24.92 -27.94 17.62
CA LEU A 15 -23.48 -27.86 17.34
C LEU A 15 -23.15 -26.98 16.11
N LEU A 16 -24.10 -26.81 15.18
CA LEU A 16 -23.96 -25.92 14.02
C LEU A 16 -24.19 -24.42 14.34
N MET A 17 -24.71 -24.09 15.53
CA MET A 17 -25.08 -22.72 15.93
C MET A 17 -24.01 -22.01 16.76
N LEU A 18 -22.87 -22.66 17.06
CA LEU A 18 -21.85 -22.14 18.00
C LEU A 18 -20.57 -21.61 17.34
N THR A 19 -20.55 -21.46 16.01
CA THR A 19 -19.48 -20.69 15.35
C THR A 19 -19.93 -19.25 15.15
N THR A 20 -20.22 -18.53 16.22
CA THR A 20 -20.11 -17.07 16.19
C THR A 20 -18.62 -16.75 16.15
N THR A 21 -18.06 -16.71 14.93
CA THR A 21 -16.80 -16.00 14.72
C THR A 21 -17.03 -14.59 15.22
N ALA A 22 -16.35 -14.20 16.29
CA ALA A 22 -16.34 -12.82 16.76
C ALA A 22 -15.80 -11.98 15.61
N GLU A 23 -16.71 -11.36 14.85
CA GLU A 23 -16.36 -10.52 13.73
C GLU A 23 -15.51 -9.37 14.29
N ALA A 24 -14.27 -9.27 13.81
CA ALA A 24 -13.37 -8.22 14.25
C ALA A 24 -14.07 -6.87 14.07
N LYS A 25 -14.13 -6.06 15.12
CA LYS A 25 -14.88 -4.81 15.11
C LYS A 25 -14.22 -3.81 14.16
N ARG A 26 -14.64 -3.81 12.91
CA ARG A 26 -14.22 -2.84 11.90
C ARG A 26 -14.92 -1.50 12.14
N ILE A 27 -14.20 -0.40 11.94
CA ILE A 27 -14.68 0.96 12.17
C ILE A 27 -14.81 1.67 10.83
N PRO A 28 -16.00 2.18 10.45
CA PRO A 28 -16.18 2.87 9.18
C PRO A 28 -15.35 4.15 9.07
N VAL A 29 -14.79 4.38 7.88
CA VAL A 29 -14.00 5.57 7.54
C VAL A 29 -14.30 6.00 6.09
N THR A 30 -13.83 7.18 5.70
CA THR A 30 -13.92 7.65 4.31
C THR A 30 -12.53 8.06 3.82
N PHE A 31 -12.25 7.80 2.54
CA PHE A 31 -11.00 8.19 1.90
C PHE A 31 -10.89 9.73 1.78
N ASP A 32 -9.69 10.28 2.00
CA ASP A 32 -9.38 11.68 1.70
C ASP A 32 -8.31 11.80 0.61
N ARG A 33 -7.17 11.12 0.77
CA ARG A 33 -6.11 11.03 -0.25
C ARG A 33 -5.10 9.92 0.04
N ALA A 34 -4.45 9.40 -0.99
CA ALA A 34 -3.25 8.59 -0.85
C ALA A 34 -2.03 9.48 -0.56
N ILE A 35 -1.19 9.08 0.38
CA ILE A 35 0.08 9.76 0.68
C ILE A 35 1.24 8.97 0.09
N ASP A 36 1.25 7.65 0.31
CA ASP A 36 2.13 6.69 -0.36
C ASP A 36 1.38 5.35 -0.54
N GLY A 37 2.02 4.32 -1.08
CA GLY A 37 1.43 3.00 -1.28
C GLY A 37 0.79 2.39 -0.02
N ASP A 38 1.40 2.60 1.15
CA ASP A 38 0.94 2.06 2.43
C ASP A 38 0.51 3.11 3.46
N THR A 39 0.47 4.37 3.07
CA THR A 39 0.14 5.49 3.96
C THR A 39 -0.98 6.33 3.33
N LEU A 40 -2.09 6.49 4.05
CA LEU A 40 -3.28 7.18 3.54
C LEU A 40 -3.76 8.24 4.53
N SER A 41 -4.43 9.26 4.01
CA SER A 41 -5.29 10.12 4.81
C SER A 41 -6.75 9.68 4.65
N ILE A 42 -7.42 9.54 5.79
CA ILE A 42 -8.84 9.20 5.88
C ILE A 42 -9.58 10.21 6.77
N LYS A 43 -10.91 10.23 6.66
CA LYS A 43 -11.79 10.95 7.58
C LYS A 43 -12.59 9.96 8.43
N GLN A 44 -12.63 10.22 9.73
CA GLN A 44 -13.45 9.52 10.71
C GLN A 44 -14.21 10.57 11.52
N HIS A 45 -15.55 10.49 11.56
CA HIS A 45 -16.41 11.50 12.20
C HIS A 45 -16.08 12.95 11.76
N GLY A 46 -15.81 13.15 10.47
CA GLY A 46 -15.47 14.46 9.89
C GLY A 46 -14.04 14.95 10.16
N ARG A 47 -13.22 14.24 10.95
CA ARG A 47 -11.83 14.62 11.25
C ARG A 47 -10.85 13.85 10.38
N LYS A 48 -9.89 14.56 9.77
CA LYS A 48 -8.79 13.95 9.02
C LYS A 48 -7.80 13.29 9.97
N LYS A 49 -7.28 12.13 9.58
CA LYS A 49 -6.17 11.45 10.24
C LYS A 49 -5.31 10.72 9.21
N THR A 50 -4.07 10.44 9.59
CA THR A 50 -3.14 9.64 8.79
C THR A 50 -3.08 8.23 9.34
N ILE A 51 -3.29 7.25 8.48
CA ILE A 51 -3.16 5.83 8.78
C ILE A 51 -1.95 5.24 8.05
N ARG A 52 -1.31 4.26 8.69
CA ARG A 52 -0.25 3.43 8.12
C ARG A 52 -0.76 1.99 8.10
N LEU A 53 -0.73 1.38 6.92
CA LEU A 53 -1.14 -0.01 6.77
C LEU A 53 -0.14 -0.90 7.53
N LEU A 54 -0.68 -1.75 8.40
CA LEU A 54 0.08 -2.71 9.19
C LEU A 54 0.70 -3.79 8.32
N LEU A 55 1.90 -4.22 8.74
CA LEU A 55 2.59 -5.39 8.23
C LEU A 55 2.94 -5.36 6.73
N VAL A 56 2.78 -4.22 6.07
CA VAL A 56 3.09 -4.03 4.67
C VAL A 56 4.09 -2.89 4.50
N ASP A 57 4.97 -3.01 3.53
CA ASP A 57 6.03 -2.04 3.24
C ASP A 57 6.09 -1.88 1.71
N THR A 58 5.74 -0.70 1.22
CA THR A 58 5.75 -0.36 -0.21
C THR A 58 7.01 0.42 -0.58
N PRO A 59 7.51 0.33 -1.83
CA PRO A 59 8.60 1.17 -2.29
C PRO A 59 8.28 2.66 -2.12
N GLU A 60 9.26 3.44 -1.67
CA GLU A 60 9.12 4.85 -1.31
C GLU A 60 9.37 5.76 -2.52
N SER A 61 8.48 6.74 -2.74
CA SER A 61 8.63 7.76 -3.80
C SER A 61 9.01 9.15 -3.29
N LYS A 62 8.89 9.39 -1.98
CA LYS A 62 8.93 10.74 -1.39
C LYS A 62 10.02 10.93 -0.34
N LYS A 63 10.87 9.92 -0.15
CA LYS A 63 11.96 9.99 0.83
C LYS A 63 13.02 11.00 0.36
N PRO A 64 13.31 12.06 1.14
CA PRO A 64 14.32 13.04 0.75
C PRO A 64 15.68 12.41 0.50
N ASN A 65 16.39 12.90 -0.52
CA ASN A 65 17.73 12.45 -0.90
C ASN A 65 17.81 10.94 -1.22
N THR A 66 16.69 10.33 -1.60
CA THR A 66 16.63 8.93 -2.05
C THR A 66 15.98 8.91 -3.43
N PRO A 67 16.55 8.16 -4.39
CA PRO A 67 15.92 7.84 -5.66
C PRO A 67 14.48 7.35 -5.51
N VAL A 68 13.65 7.64 -6.50
CA VAL A 68 12.30 7.06 -6.56
C VAL A 68 12.46 5.55 -6.73
N GLN A 69 11.92 4.79 -5.78
CA GLN A 69 12.08 3.34 -5.79
C GLN A 69 11.17 2.70 -6.86
N PRO A 70 11.66 1.71 -7.64
CA PRO A 70 10.83 0.95 -8.57
C PRO A 70 9.50 0.47 -7.95
N TYR A 71 8.40 0.59 -8.70
CA TYR A 71 7.03 0.28 -8.28
C TYR A 71 6.38 1.20 -7.22
N SER A 72 7.06 2.25 -6.76
CA SER A 72 6.48 3.15 -5.74
C SER A 72 5.21 3.86 -6.23
N LEU A 73 5.22 4.34 -7.48
CA LEU A 73 4.09 5.08 -8.05
C LEU A 73 2.93 4.14 -8.40
N GLU A 74 3.24 2.94 -8.88
CA GLU A 74 2.30 1.89 -9.20
C GLU A 74 1.61 1.37 -7.93
N ALA A 75 2.35 1.21 -6.83
CA ALA A 75 1.79 0.85 -5.53
C ALA A 75 0.79 1.90 -5.03
N ALA A 76 1.17 3.18 -5.07
CA ALA A 76 0.28 4.29 -4.69
C ALA A 76 -1.00 4.34 -5.55
N LYS A 77 -0.86 4.19 -6.88
CA LYS A 77 -2.00 4.14 -7.81
C LYS A 77 -2.90 2.93 -7.56
N TYR A 78 -2.31 1.76 -7.29
CA TYR A 78 -3.08 0.57 -6.99
C TYR A 78 -3.91 0.74 -5.71
N THR A 79 -3.28 1.24 -4.63
CA THR A 79 -3.97 1.56 -3.38
C THR A 79 -5.14 2.52 -3.63
N GLU A 80 -4.91 3.62 -4.33
CA GLU A 80 -5.96 4.60 -4.64
C GLU A 80 -7.10 3.99 -5.47
N SER A 81 -6.77 3.17 -6.47
CA SER A 81 -7.77 2.48 -7.28
C SER A 81 -8.64 1.51 -6.48
N LEU A 82 -8.05 0.80 -5.50
CA LEU A 82 -8.77 -0.17 -4.69
C LEU A 82 -9.71 0.53 -3.71
N VAL A 83 -9.19 1.51 -2.96
CA VAL A 83 -9.95 2.19 -1.89
C VAL A 83 -11.08 3.08 -2.41
N SER A 84 -11.12 3.36 -3.71
CA SER A 84 -12.15 4.20 -4.34
C SER A 84 -13.42 3.44 -4.76
N THR A 85 -13.45 2.12 -4.63
CA THR A 85 -14.50 1.27 -5.23
C THR A 85 -15.62 0.85 -4.28
N CYS A 86 -15.51 1.17 -3.00
CA CYS A 86 -16.26 0.47 -1.94
C CYS A 86 -16.33 1.30 -0.64
N PRO A 87 -17.24 0.94 0.29
CA PRO A 87 -17.19 1.44 1.66
C PRO A 87 -15.90 1.00 2.35
N LEU A 88 -15.26 1.93 3.06
CA LEU A 88 -14.01 1.67 3.77
C LEU A 88 -14.23 1.45 5.26
N SER A 89 -13.44 0.55 5.84
CA SER A 89 -13.38 0.36 7.29
C SER A 89 -11.97 -0.01 7.74
N ILE A 90 -11.63 0.32 8.98
CA ILE A 90 -10.34 -0.01 9.59
C ILE A 90 -10.51 -1.00 10.73
N GLU A 91 -9.54 -1.87 10.88
CA GLU A 91 -9.39 -2.78 12.02
C GLU A 91 -8.04 -2.49 12.68
N TYR A 92 -8.03 -2.44 14.01
CA TYR A 92 -6.79 -2.34 14.77
C TYR A 92 -6.34 -3.71 15.19
N ASP A 93 -5.03 -3.90 15.21
CA ASP A 93 -4.43 -5.06 15.86
C ASP A 93 -4.67 -5.06 17.37
N THR A 94 -4.75 -6.25 17.95
CA THR A 94 -4.90 -6.48 19.39
C THR A 94 -3.71 -5.96 20.20
N LYS A 95 -2.55 -5.75 19.59
CA LYS A 95 -1.30 -5.31 20.21
C LYS A 95 -0.87 -3.91 19.76
N GLY A 96 -1.64 -2.90 20.16
CA GLY A 96 -1.24 -1.50 20.05
C GLY A 96 -1.67 -0.83 18.75
N ARG A 97 -1.75 0.50 18.77
CA ARG A 97 -2.49 1.28 17.76
C ARG A 97 -1.70 2.36 17.05
N TYR A 98 -0.53 2.71 17.57
CA TYR A 98 0.24 3.83 17.09
C TYR A 98 1.71 3.47 16.93
N ASP A 99 2.35 4.03 15.93
CA ASP A 99 3.80 4.02 15.83
C ASP A 99 4.44 5.22 16.56
N ARG A 100 5.77 5.28 16.56
CA ARG A 100 6.55 6.39 17.14
C ARG A 100 6.26 7.76 16.51
N TYR A 101 5.67 7.80 15.32
CA TYR A 101 5.29 9.01 14.59
C TYR A 101 3.82 9.39 14.82
N LYS A 102 3.13 8.68 15.73
CA LYS A 102 1.71 8.88 16.06
C LYS A 102 0.77 8.62 14.88
N ARG A 103 1.18 7.83 13.89
CA ARG A 103 0.27 7.33 12.84
C ARG A 103 -0.57 6.20 13.43
N GLU A 104 -1.84 6.12 13.03
CA GLU A 104 -2.68 4.98 13.39
C GLU A 104 -2.30 3.76 12.53
N LEU A 105 -1.97 2.66 13.21
CA LEU A 105 -1.61 1.38 12.60
C LEU A 105 -2.86 0.55 12.38
N VAL A 106 -3.19 0.23 11.13
CA VAL A 106 -4.47 -0.41 10.78
C VAL A 106 -4.36 -1.48 9.71
N TYR A 107 -5.27 -2.44 9.76
CA TYR A 107 -5.68 -3.21 8.59
C TYR A 107 -6.85 -2.46 7.94
N LEU A 108 -6.69 -2.07 6.68
CA LEU A 108 -7.70 -1.32 5.93
C LEU A 108 -8.50 -2.29 5.08
N TYR A 109 -9.82 -2.11 5.07
CA TYR A 109 -10.75 -2.92 4.28
C TYR A 109 -11.54 -2.07 3.30
N CYS A 110 -11.72 -2.64 2.12
CA CYS A 110 -12.58 -2.19 1.04
C CYS A 110 -13.71 -3.21 0.88
N GLY A 111 -14.91 -2.93 1.41
CA GLY A 111 -15.90 -3.98 1.67
C GLY A 111 -15.30 -5.07 2.56
N ASP A 112 -15.26 -6.30 2.06
CA ASP A 112 -14.63 -7.44 2.74
C ASP A 112 -13.18 -7.70 2.33
N THR A 113 -12.66 -6.94 1.37
CA THR A 113 -11.31 -7.11 0.85
C THR A 113 -10.30 -6.36 1.72
N MET A 114 -9.32 -7.05 2.29
CA MET A 114 -8.23 -6.43 3.03
C MET A 114 -7.23 -5.79 2.06
N VAL A 115 -7.09 -4.47 2.10
CA VAL A 115 -6.20 -3.69 1.22
C VAL A 115 -4.74 -4.08 1.44
N ASN A 116 -4.34 -4.33 2.69
CA ASN A 116 -3.00 -4.80 3.06
C ASN A 116 -2.65 -6.10 2.32
N GLU A 117 -3.56 -7.09 2.37
CA GLU A 117 -3.38 -8.38 1.71
C GLU A 117 -3.30 -8.24 0.20
N GLN A 118 -4.16 -7.43 -0.41
CA GLN A 118 -4.14 -7.19 -1.85
C GLN A 118 -2.85 -6.54 -2.33
N LEU A 119 -2.31 -5.56 -1.60
CA LEU A 119 -1.02 -4.94 -1.92
C LEU A 119 0.11 -5.97 -1.97
N VAL A 120 0.18 -6.84 -0.95
CA VAL A 120 1.18 -7.90 -0.87
C VAL A 120 0.95 -8.96 -1.94
N ARG A 121 -0.28 -9.43 -2.11
CA ARG A 121 -0.66 -10.47 -3.07
C ARG A 121 -0.36 -10.08 -4.51
N LYS A 122 -0.54 -8.81 -4.85
CA LYS A 122 -0.22 -8.26 -6.18
C LYS A 122 1.26 -7.89 -6.33
N GLY A 123 2.08 -8.04 -5.30
CA GLY A 123 3.50 -7.74 -5.34
C GLY A 123 3.83 -6.24 -5.35
N TYR A 124 2.92 -5.37 -4.89
CA TYR A 124 3.22 -3.95 -4.72
C TYR A 124 3.86 -3.63 -3.36
N ALA A 125 3.71 -4.54 -2.40
CA ALA A 125 4.30 -4.44 -1.07
C ALA A 125 4.95 -5.76 -0.68
N ARG A 126 5.95 -5.67 0.21
CA ARG A 126 6.44 -6.81 0.99
C ARG A 126 5.77 -6.84 2.36
N VAL A 127 5.85 -7.98 3.03
CA VAL A 127 5.58 -8.07 4.47
C VAL A 127 6.75 -7.45 5.22
N GLY A 128 6.49 -6.51 6.13
CA GLY A 128 7.52 -5.76 6.84
C GLY A 128 7.05 -5.21 8.18
N TYR A 129 7.96 -4.62 8.97
CA TYR A 129 7.64 -3.99 10.26
C TYR A 129 6.95 -4.93 11.27
N ILE A 130 7.41 -6.18 11.32
CA ILE A 130 6.86 -7.20 12.22
C ILE A 130 7.38 -6.97 13.64
N TYR A 131 6.60 -6.25 14.44
CA TYR A 131 6.90 -6.00 15.85
C TYR A 131 6.01 -6.86 16.76
N GLN A 132 5.07 -6.22 17.47
CA GLN A 132 4.12 -6.88 18.35
C GLN A 132 2.76 -7.15 17.67
N GLN A 133 2.42 -6.36 16.64
CA GLN A 133 1.20 -6.52 15.85
C GLN A 133 1.35 -7.69 14.88
N LYS A 134 0.51 -8.71 14.96
CA LYS A 134 0.64 -9.94 14.16
C LYS A 134 -0.69 -10.62 13.83
N ASP A 135 -1.84 -9.99 14.10
CA ASP A 135 -3.14 -10.65 13.99
C ASP A 135 -3.41 -11.24 12.59
N HIS A 136 -2.94 -10.56 11.53
CA HIS A 136 -3.08 -11.02 10.13
C HIS A 136 -1.74 -11.41 9.47
N LEU A 137 -0.68 -11.63 10.26
CA LEU A 137 0.66 -11.90 9.72
C LEU A 137 0.68 -13.13 8.79
N LYS A 138 0.04 -14.22 9.20
CA LYS A 138 0.00 -15.46 8.41
C LYS A 138 -0.68 -15.24 7.04
N GLU A 139 -1.80 -14.53 7.01
CA GLU A 139 -2.52 -14.23 5.77
C GLU A 139 -1.64 -13.42 4.80
N LEU A 140 -0.92 -12.42 5.33
CA LEU A 140 0.01 -11.61 4.55
C LEU A 140 1.23 -12.40 4.06
N GLU A 141 1.78 -13.29 4.88
CA GLU A 141 2.88 -14.18 4.47
C GLU A 141 2.42 -15.14 3.36
N ASP A 142 1.20 -15.68 3.45
CA ASP A 142 0.61 -16.54 2.43
C ASP A 142 0.44 -15.76 1.10
N ALA A 143 -0.03 -14.51 1.16
CA ALA A 143 -0.12 -13.60 0.02
C ALA A 143 1.25 -13.26 -0.58
N GLN A 144 2.28 -13.05 0.25
CA GLN A 144 3.64 -12.78 -0.22
C GLN A 144 4.22 -13.98 -0.95
N ARG A 145 4.02 -15.20 -0.42
CA ARG A 145 4.48 -16.42 -1.10
C ARG A 145 3.84 -16.55 -2.48
N TYR A 146 2.56 -16.24 -2.61
CA TYR A 146 1.89 -16.18 -3.91
C TYR A 146 2.57 -15.18 -4.85
N ALA A 147 2.81 -13.94 -4.40
CA ALA A 147 3.42 -12.90 -5.24
C ALA A 147 4.86 -13.25 -5.68
N LYS A 148 5.65 -13.84 -4.76
CA LYS A 148 7.00 -14.37 -5.04
C LYS A 148 6.97 -15.47 -6.10
N GLN A 149 6.11 -16.48 -5.93
CA GLN A 149 6.00 -17.61 -6.87
C GLN A 149 5.62 -17.19 -8.30
N HIS A 150 4.87 -16.10 -8.42
CA HIS A 150 4.41 -15.58 -9.71
C HIS A 150 5.26 -14.40 -10.22
N GLN A 151 6.37 -14.07 -9.53
CA GLN A 151 7.28 -12.98 -9.89
C GLN A 151 6.54 -11.66 -10.16
N LEU A 152 5.58 -11.30 -9.30
CA LEU A 152 4.77 -10.11 -9.50
C LEU A 152 5.50 -8.85 -9.04
N ASN A 153 5.53 -7.83 -9.90
CA ASN A 153 5.95 -6.46 -9.59
C ASN A 153 7.31 -6.41 -8.86
N ILE A 154 7.37 -6.04 -7.57
CA ILE A 154 8.64 -5.96 -6.83
C ILE A 154 9.42 -7.28 -6.84
N TRP A 155 8.71 -8.42 -6.99
CA TRP A 155 9.29 -9.76 -7.04
C TRP A 155 9.72 -10.20 -8.45
N SER A 156 9.51 -9.35 -9.46
CA SER A 156 10.03 -9.58 -10.82
C SER A 156 11.49 -9.12 -10.97
N MET A 157 11.99 -8.33 -10.02
CA MET A 157 13.34 -7.78 -10.02
C MET A 157 14.21 -8.55 -9.02
N ASP A 158 15.18 -9.30 -9.52
CA ASP A 158 16.08 -10.08 -8.68
C ASP A 158 16.91 -9.17 -7.76
N GLY A 159 17.02 -9.56 -6.48
CA GLY A 159 17.73 -8.80 -5.46
C GLY A 159 17.13 -7.43 -5.10
N TYR A 160 15.98 -7.04 -5.65
CA TYR A 160 15.39 -5.71 -5.38
C TYR A 160 14.79 -5.61 -3.98
N VAL A 161 14.08 -6.63 -3.52
CA VAL A 161 13.53 -6.67 -2.16
C VAL A 161 14.61 -7.14 -1.18
N ASN A 162 14.80 -6.41 -0.07
CA ASN A 162 15.74 -6.82 0.97
C ASN A 162 15.14 -7.96 1.81
N GLU A 163 15.47 -9.20 1.46
CA GLU A 163 14.93 -10.38 2.15
C GLU A 163 15.50 -10.57 3.57
N ASP A 164 16.73 -10.12 3.81
CA ASP A 164 17.43 -10.27 5.09
C ASP A 164 17.19 -9.09 6.05
N GLY A 165 16.34 -8.12 5.68
CA GLY A 165 16.16 -6.89 6.44
C GLY A 165 14.86 -6.14 6.15
N GLU A 166 14.91 -4.81 6.25
CA GLU A 166 13.79 -3.92 5.91
C GLU A 166 14.01 -3.20 4.57
N GLY A 167 12.91 -2.85 3.91
CA GLY A 167 12.90 -2.04 2.70
C GLY A 167 13.38 -2.73 1.42
N PHE A 168 13.95 -1.92 0.54
CA PHE A 168 14.31 -2.26 -0.84
C PHE A 168 15.75 -1.87 -1.13
N ASN A 169 16.45 -2.73 -1.86
CA ASN A 169 17.79 -2.47 -2.34
C ASN A 169 17.71 -1.50 -3.52
N THR A 170 18.41 -0.38 -3.42
CA THR A 170 18.62 0.55 -4.54
C THR A 170 20.09 0.46 -4.92
N THR A 171 20.37 0.03 -6.15
CA THR A 171 21.75 -0.05 -6.62
C THR A 171 22.29 1.36 -6.87
N GLN A 172 23.62 1.53 -6.86
CA GLN A 172 24.23 2.79 -7.31
C GLN A 172 23.84 3.11 -8.76
N GLU A 173 23.73 2.07 -9.58
CA GLU A 173 23.32 2.16 -10.98
C GLU A 173 21.90 2.73 -11.15
N ASP A 174 20.95 2.36 -10.28
CA ASP A 174 19.60 2.93 -10.29
C ASP A 174 19.62 4.44 -9.98
N ARG A 175 20.49 4.86 -9.05
CA ARG A 175 20.65 6.30 -8.72
C ARG A 175 21.29 7.07 -9.86
N ASP A 176 22.27 6.46 -10.51
CA ASP A 176 23.00 7.06 -11.62
C ASP A 176 22.07 7.22 -12.84
N LYS A 177 21.21 6.23 -13.13
CA LYS A 177 20.18 6.29 -14.18
C LYS A 177 19.14 7.39 -13.91
N GLU A 178 18.66 7.53 -12.67
CA GLU A 178 17.74 8.60 -12.32
C GLU A 178 18.40 9.98 -12.49
N THR A 179 19.65 10.12 -12.03
CA THR A 179 20.42 11.36 -12.17
C THR A 179 20.61 11.73 -13.65
N ASP A 180 20.97 10.76 -14.50
CA ASP A 180 21.14 10.96 -15.94
C ASP A 180 19.81 11.37 -16.60
N PHE A 181 18.70 10.70 -16.27
CA PHE A 181 17.38 11.05 -16.81
C PHE A 181 16.91 12.45 -16.39
N VAL A 182 17.10 12.83 -15.13
CA VAL A 182 16.75 14.17 -14.62
C VAL A 182 17.57 15.24 -15.32
N GLU A 183 18.86 14.99 -15.54
CA GLU A 183 19.73 15.91 -16.25
C GLU A 183 19.34 16.04 -17.73
N GLN A 184 18.98 14.94 -18.40
CA GLN A 184 18.42 14.97 -19.76
C GLN A 184 17.12 15.77 -19.84
N LEU A 185 16.19 15.57 -18.90
CA LEU A 185 14.95 16.34 -18.82
C LEU A 185 15.21 17.82 -18.59
N ARG A 186 16.14 18.15 -17.69
CA ARG A 186 16.51 19.54 -17.39
C ARG A 186 17.09 20.23 -18.63
N GLN A 187 17.97 19.55 -19.36
CA GLN A 187 18.53 20.06 -20.61
C GLN A 187 17.45 20.24 -21.68
N ALA A 188 16.52 19.29 -21.81
CA ALA A 188 15.39 19.42 -22.73
C ALA A 188 14.52 20.63 -22.37
N LEU A 189 14.22 20.84 -21.08
CA LEU A 189 13.44 21.98 -20.62
C LEU A 189 14.14 23.31 -20.91
N TYR A 190 15.45 23.38 -20.65
CA TYR A 190 16.23 24.58 -20.96
C TYR A 190 16.18 24.93 -22.44
N ARG A 191 16.34 23.95 -23.34
CA ARG A 191 16.24 24.19 -24.79
C ARG A 191 14.87 24.70 -25.21
N ILE A 192 13.79 24.18 -24.61
CA ILE A 192 12.42 24.62 -24.90
C ILE A 192 12.21 26.07 -24.44
N VAL A 193 12.62 26.40 -23.22
CA VAL A 193 12.49 27.75 -22.68
C VAL A 193 13.34 28.75 -23.47
N ASP A 194 14.56 28.38 -23.81
CA ASP A 194 15.49 29.22 -24.58
C ASP A 194 14.94 29.52 -25.98
N ALA A 195 14.45 28.50 -26.70
CA ALA A 195 13.82 28.68 -28.01
C ALA A 195 12.56 29.56 -27.95
N ALA A 196 11.75 29.41 -26.89
CA ALA A 196 10.57 30.25 -26.68
C ALA A 196 10.95 31.71 -26.41
N LEU A 197 11.99 31.95 -25.61
CA LEU A 197 12.52 33.29 -25.36
C LEU A 197 13.07 33.93 -26.63
N ASP A 198 13.86 33.20 -27.41
CA ASP A 198 14.39 33.68 -28.69
C ASP A 198 13.29 34.09 -29.67
N THR A 199 12.21 33.30 -29.73
CA THR A 199 11.05 33.60 -30.57
C THR A 199 10.37 34.89 -30.11
N LEU A 200 10.12 35.01 -28.80
CA LEU A 200 9.50 36.20 -28.20
C LEU A 200 10.35 37.46 -28.41
N ILE A 201 11.67 37.35 -28.24
CA ILE A 201 12.59 38.47 -28.45
C ILE A 201 12.57 38.91 -29.91
N LYS A 202 12.57 37.98 -30.87
CA LYS A 202 12.48 38.32 -32.30
C LYS A 202 11.16 39.02 -32.63
N GLU A 203 10.03 38.53 -32.12
CA GLU A 203 8.73 39.18 -32.31
C GLU A 203 8.72 40.60 -31.73
N LEU A 204 9.20 40.78 -30.50
CA LEU A 204 9.29 42.10 -29.87
C LEU A 204 10.20 43.04 -30.67
N MET A 205 11.39 42.59 -31.06
CA MET A 205 12.34 43.39 -31.84
C MET A 205 11.86 43.70 -33.25
N SER A 206 11.00 42.88 -33.84
CA SER A 206 10.40 43.14 -35.17
C SER A 206 9.29 44.20 -35.15
N ASN A 207 8.79 44.56 -33.97
CA ASN A 207 7.75 45.56 -33.76
C ASN A 207 8.30 46.94 -33.37
N PHE A 208 9.64 47.10 -33.30
CA PHE A 208 10.36 48.37 -33.14
C PHE A 208 11.07 48.74 -34.44
#